data_AF-A0A7T8JZF1-F1
#
_entry.id   AF-A0A7T8JZF1-F1
#
_cell.length_a   1.000
_cell.length_b   1.000
_cell.length_c   1.000
_cell.angle_alpha   90.00
_cell.angle_beta   90.00
_cell.angle_gamma   90.00
#
_symmetry.space_group_name_H-M   'P 1'
#
loop_
_entity.id
_entity.type
_entity.pdbx_description
1 polymer ?
#
loop_
_entity_poly.entity_id
_entity_poly.type
_entity_poly.pdbx_seq_one_letter_code
_entity_poly.pdbx_strand_id
1 'polypeptide(L)'
;KFFYSLSVPGVIPIAFGTNRSDYEAVAPPESFIHVTDFSSHKELAEYLSRLSSNEKEFNSYHEWRRSYELDVPYFRAQCDFCKALNQRKLHGSPKPIHDLNEYWSMGKCFN
;
A
#
# COMPACT_ATOMS: atom_id res chain seq x y z
N LYS A 1 -1.24 -3.58 8.46
CA LYS A 1 -2.36 -2.62 8.64
C LYS A 1 -1.92 -1.16 8.49
N PHE A 2 -0.92 -0.69 9.24
CA PHE A 2 -0.41 0.70 9.18
C PHE A 2 0.01 1.14 7.75
N PHE A 3 0.94 0.43 7.11
CA PHE A 3 1.43 0.79 5.76
C PHE A 3 0.35 0.73 4.67
N TYR A 4 -0.64 -0.16 4.83
CA TYR A 4 -1.80 -0.16 3.94
C TYR A 4 -2.57 1.17 4.07
N SER A 5 -2.91 1.57 5.31
CA SER A 5 -3.58 2.86 5.56
C SER A 5 -2.77 4.05 5.02
N LEU A 6 -1.45 4.03 5.20
CA LEU A 6 -0.55 5.08 4.74
C LEU A 6 -0.51 5.17 3.20
N SER A 7 -0.69 4.04 2.51
CA SER A 7 -0.75 3.99 1.04
C SER A 7 -2.03 4.54 0.44
N VAL A 8 -3.12 4.62 1.22
CA VAL A 8 -4.39 5.16 0.73
C VAL A 8 -4.29 6.69 0.57
N PRO A 9 -4.60 7.25 -0.61
CA PRO A 9 -4.61 8.70 -0.81
C PRO A 9 -5.60 9.41 0.14
N GLY A 10 -5.21 10.57 0.67
CA GLY A 10 -6.06 11.38 1.55
C GLY A 10 -6.33 10.78 2.93
N VAL A 11 -5.63 9.72 3.33
CA VAL A 11 -5.76 9.09 4.64
C VAL A 11 -4.55 9.41 5.51
N ILE A 12 -4.82 9.82 6.76
CA ILE A 12 -3.82 9.98 7.82
C ILE A 12 -3.97 8.79 8.79
N PRO A 13 -2.98 7.90 8.91
CA PRO A 13 -3.03 6.80 9.86
C PRO A 13 -2.99 7.30 11.31
N ILE A 14 -3.90 6.80 12.15
CA ILE A 14 -3.80 6.92 13.60
C ILE A 14 -3.10 5.64 14.11
N ALA A 15 -1.87 5.78 14.58
CA ALA A 15 -1.02 4.67 14.99
C ALA A 15 -1.18 4.35 16.48
N PHE A 16 -1.41 3.06 16.76
CA PHE A 16 -1.49 2.48 18.09
C PHE A 16 -0.83 1.09 18.06
N GLY A 17 -0.01 0.79 19.06
CA GLY A 17 0.64 -0.51 19.21
C GLY A 17 2.04 -0.39 19.81
N THR A 18 3.04 -0.18 18.96
CA THR A 18 4.45 -0.04 19.37
C THR A 18 4.80 1.40 19.74
N ASN A 19 6.03 1.68 20.12
CA ASN A 19 6.45 3.04 20.44
C ASN A 19 6.49 3.92 19.19
N ARG A 20 6.28 5.23 19.38
CA ARG A 20 6.36 6.22 18.31
C ARG A 20 7.66 6.13 17.50
N SER A 21 8.79 5.95 18.19
CA SER A 21 10.11 5.83 17.57
C SER A 21 10.21 4.68 16.57
N ASP A 22 9.49 3.58 16.79
CA ASP A 22 9.54 2.42 15.90
C ASP A 22 8.79 2.71 14.60
N TYR A 23 7.73 3.53 14.64
CA TYR A 23 7.08 4.03 13.44
C TYR A 23 7.94 5.06 12.72
N GLU A 24 8.55 6.00 13.45
CA GLU A 24 9.44 7.04 12.87
C GLU A 24 10.66 6.44 12.17
N ALA A 25 11.14 5.28 12.62
CA ALA A 25 12.26 4.58 11.98
C ALA A 25 11.94 4.04 10.57
N VAL A 26 10.66 3.88 10.21
CA VAL A 26 10.22 3.19 8.98
C VAL A 26 9.17 3.96 8.17
N ALA A 27 8.50 4.93 8.77
CA ALA A 27 7.50 5.77 8.13
C ALA A 27 8.14 7.08 7.66
N PRO A 28 7.64 7.69 6.57
CA PRO A 28 8.00 9.06 6.23
C PRO A 28 7.74 10.02 7.40
N PRO A 29 8.52 11.11 7.55
CA PRO A 29 8.31 12.07 8.61
C PRO A 29 6.93 12.75 8.48
N GLU A 30 6.34 13.10 9.63
CA GLU A 30 5.04 13.79 9.70
C GLU A 30 3.90 13.07 8.93
N SER A 31 3.97 11.75 8.79
CA SER A 31 3.03 10.98 7.97
C SER A 31 1.88 10.34 8.72
N PHE A 32 1.85 10.43 10.06
CA PHE A 32 0.89 9.76 10.92
C PHE A 32 0.72 10.49 12.25
N ILE A 33 -0.35 10.16 12.97
CA ILE A 33 -0.62 10.65 14.32
C ILE A 33 -0.43 9.48 15.27
N HIS A 34 0.38 9.63 16.33
CA HIS A 34 0.55 8.58 17.33
C HIS A 34 -0.37 8.83 18.51
N VAL A 35 -1.06 7.80 19.00
CA VAL A 35 -1.97 7.95 20.14
C VAL A 35 -1.31 8.46 21.42
N THR A 36 -0.01 8.20 21.61
CA THR A 36 0.74 8.62 22.81
C THR A 36 1.19 10.07 22.75
N ASP A 37 0.94 10.78 21.65
CA ASP A 37 1.18 12.23 21.57
C ASP A 37 0.17 13.01 22.44
N PHE A 38 -0.88 12.34 22.91
CA PHE A 38 -1.97 12.91 23.68
C PHE A 38 -2.04 12.28 25.06
N SER A 39 -2.36 13.11 26.06
CA SER A 39 -2.53 12.68 27.45
C SER A 39 -3.77 11.83 27.67
N SER A 40 -4.76 11.92 26.76
CA SER A 40 -6.01 11.16 26.83
C SER A 40 -6.67 10.95 25.47
N HIS A 41 -7.54 9.95 25.38
CA HIS A 41 -8.38 9.72 24.18
C HIS A 41 -9.32 10.91 23.88
N LYS A 42 -9.74 11.65 24.91
CA LYS A 42 -10.55 12.86 24.75
C LYS A 42 -9.75 13.95 24.03
N GLU A 43 -8.50 14.17 24.45
CA GLU A 43 -7.62 15.15 23.82
C GLU A 43 -7.31 14.77 22.37
N LEU A 44 -7.07 13.48 22.08
CA LEU A 44 -6.94 12.99 20.71
C LEU A 44 -8.21 13.27 19.90
N ALA A 45 -9.40 12.99 20.43
CA ALA A 45 -10.65 13.25 19.71
C ALA A 45 -10.85 14.75 19.42
N GLU A 46 -10.55 15.62 20.38
CA GLU A 46 -10.57 17.07 20.21
C GLU A 46 -9.56 17.54 19.16
N TYR A 47 -8.35 16.97 19.17
CA TYR A 47 -7.34 17.24 18.14
C TYR A 47 -7.85 16.85 16.74
N LEU A 48 -8.38 15.64 16.58
CA LEU A 48 -8.89 15.15 15.30
C LEU A 48 -10.07 16.00 14.78
N SER A 49 -10.95 16.48 15.67
CA SER A 49 -12.06 17.36 15.29
C SER A 49 -11.59 18.74 14.80
N ARG A 50 -10.50 19.28 15.36
CA ARG A 50 -9.90 20.52 14.86
C ARG A 50 -9.18 20.26 13.53
N LEU A 51 -8.41 19.18 13.46
CA LEU A 51 -7.66 18.79 12.26
C LEU A 51 -8.56 18.60 11.05
N SER A 52 -9.72 17.93 11.22
CA SER A 52 -10.69 17.73 10.12
C SER A 52 -11.27 19.03 9.56
N SER A 53 -11.22 20.11 10.34
CA SER A 53 -11.75 21.42 9.94
C SER A 53 -10.65 22.37 9.43
N ASN A 54 -9.38 21.98 9.54
CA ASN A 54 -8.22 22.79 9.16
C ASN A 54 -7.51 22.16 7.97
N GLU A 55 -7.91 22.56 6.75
CA GLU A 55 -7.38 22.00 5.50
C GLU A 55 -5.86 22.13 5.40
N LYS A 56 -5.28 23.24 5.88
CA LYS A 56 -3.84 23.46 5.81
C LYS A 56 -3.06 22.47 6.68
N GLU A 57 -3.51 22.26 7.91
CA GLU A 57 -2.88 21.32 8.84
C GLU A 57 -3.14 19.87 8.43
N PHE A 58 -4.34 19.57 7.94
CA PHE A 58 -4.64 18.26 7.37
C PHE A 58 -3.70 17.94 6.20
N ASN A 59 -3.52 18.88 5.27
CA ASN A 59 -2.67 18.70 4.11
C ASN A 59 -1.17 18.60 4.46
N SER A 60 -0.71 19.15 5.59
CA SER A 60 0.70 18.99 5.99
C SER A 60 1.07 17.54 6.28
N TYR A 61 0.12 16.70 6.73
CA TYR A 61 0.33 15.25 6.90
C TYR A 61 0.47 14.46 5.59
N HIS A 62 0.40 15.15 4.44
CA HIS A 62 0.55 14.56 3.11
C HIS A 62 1.74 15.10 2.33
N GLU A 63 2.48 16.06 2.89
CA GLU A 63 3.63 16.70 2.23
C GLU A 63 4.76 15.71 1.93
N TRP A 64 4.96 14.70 2.78
CA TRP A 64 5.93 13.63 2.58
C TRP A 64 5.74 12.90 1.23
N ARG A 65 4.53 12.88 0.66
CA ARG A 65 4.26 12.21 -0.62
C ARG A 65 5.00 12.83 -1.81
N ARG A 66 5.57 14.03 -1.65
CA ARG A 66 6.40 14.69 -2.67
C ARG A 66 7.82 14.13 -2.76
N SER A 67 8.30 13.51 -1.69
CA SER A 67 9.71 13.12 -1.55
C SER A 67 9.93 11.66 -1.16
N TYR A 68 8.87 10.94 -0.80
CA TYR A 68 8.93 9.55 -0.37
C TYR A 68 7.95 8.67 -1.14
N GLU A 69 8.39 7.48 -1.49
CA GLU A 69 7.57 6.42 -2.07
C GLU A 69 7.40 5.29 -1.06
N LEU A 70 6.20 4.73 -0.97
CA LEU A 70 5.96 3.54 -0.16
C LEU A 70 6.21 2.29 -0.99
N ASP A 71 7.04 1.40 -0.48
CA ASP A 71 7.14 0.04 -1.01
C ASP A 71 6.01 -0.83 -0.44
N VAL A 72 4.82 -0.74 -1.05
CA VAL A 72 3.66 -1.59 -0.72
C VAL A 72 3.52 -2.72 -1.76
N PRO A 73 3.85 -3.98 -1.41
CA PRO A 73 3.97 -5.08 -2.36
C PRO A 73 2.67 -5.44 -3.10
N TYR A 74 1.52 -5.22 -2.46
CA TYR A 74 0.22 -5.69 -2.96
C TYR A 74 -0.17 -5.07 -4.31
N PHE A 75 0.04 -3.77 -4.49
CA PHE A 75 -0.22 -3.10 -5.77
C PHE A 75 0.87 -3.45 -6.81
N ARG A 76 2.09 -3.70 -6.35
CA ARG A 76 3.22 -4.01 -7.24
C ARG A 76 3.05 -5.38 -7.90
N ALA A 77 2.59 -6.40 -7.16
CA ALA A 77 2.42 -7.76 -7.70
C ALA A 77 1.49 -7.84 -8.93
N GLN A 78 0.39 -7.08 -8.96
CA GLN A 78 -0.53 -7.07 -10.11
C GLN A 78 0.12 -6.41 -11.34
N CYS A 79 0.77 -5.27 -11.15
CA CYS A 79 1.49 -4.58 -12.21
C CYS A 79 2.71 -5.37 -12.69
N ASP A 80 3.45 -6.01 -11.77
CA ASP A 80 4.61 -6.84 -12.08
C ASP A 80 4.20 -8.08 -12.87
N PHE A 81 3.09 -8.72 -12.50
CA PHE A 81 2.53 -9.83 -13.25
C PHE A 81 2.08 -9.39 -14.66
N CYS A 82 1.34 -8.28 -14.76
CA CYS A 82 0.93 -7.71 -16.05
C CYS A 82 2.14 -7.36 -16.93
N LYS A 83 3.17 -6.74 -16.33
CA LYS A 83 4.43 -6.40 -17.00
C LYS A 83 5.16 -7.66 -17.46
N ALA A 84 5.23 -8.70 -16.63
CA ALA A 84 5.83 -9.98 -17.01
C ALA A 84 5.09 -10.62 -18.20
N LEU A 85 3.75 -10.69 -18.15
CA LEU A 85 2.93 -11.21 -19.25
C LEU A 85 3.07 -10.41 -20.54
N ASN A 86 3.17 -9.09 -20.44
CA ASN A 86 3.25 -8.20 -21.60
C ASN A 86 4.69 -8.01 -22.13
N GLN A 87 5.70 -8.56 -21.44
CA GLN A 87 7.07 -8.59 -21.92
C GLN A 87 7.27 -9.72 -22.93
N ARG A 88 7.10 -9.41 -24.23
CA ARG A 88 7.33 -10.36 -25.35
C ARG A 88 8.70 -11.06 -25.32
N LYS A 89 9.71 -10.41 -24.74
CA LYS A 89 11.06 -11.00 -24.56
C LYS A 89 11.07 -12.22 -23.64
N LEU A 90 10.10 -12.35 -22.73
CA LEU A 90 10.01 -13.47 -21.78
C LEU A 90 9.18 -14.65 -22.32
N HIS A 91 8.25 -14.40 -23.24
CA HIS A 91 7.25 -15.41 -23.64
C HIS A 91 7.17 -15.68 -25.17
N GLY A 92 7.96 -14.98 -25.99
CA GLY A 92 7.83 -15.05 -27.44
C GLY A 92 6.47 -14.51 -27.93
N SER A 93 6.14 -14.73 -29.20
CA SER A 93 4.78 -14.52 -29.69
C SER A 93 3.85 -15.64 -29.16
N PRO A 94 2.62 -15.32 -28.71
CA PRO A 94 1.67 -16.34 -28.25
C PRO A 94 1.52 -17.42 -29.33
N LYS A 95 1.74 -18.68 -28.97
CA LYS A 95 1.41 -19.80 -29.86
C LYS A 95 -0.11 -19.99 -29.81
N PRO A 96 -0.83 -19.91 -30.95
CA PRO A 96 -2.26 -20.17 -30.94
C PRO A 96 -2.52 -21.59 -30.46
N ILE A 97 -3.38 -21.72 -29.45
CA ILE A 97 -3.86 -23.01 -28.97
C ILE A 97 -5.08 -23.36 -29.82
N HIS A 98 -4.94 -24.38 -30.66
CA HIS A 98 -6.00 -24.80 -31.57
C HIS A 98 -6.96 -25.80 -30.92
N ASP A 99 -6.46 -26.59 -29.97
CA ASP A 99 -7.23 -27.55 -29.20
C ASP A 99 -6.83 -27.46 -27.71
N LEU A 100 -7.79 -27.09 -26.87
CA LEU A 100 -7.60 -27.01 -25.43
C LEU A 100 -7.46 -28.39 -24.79
N ASN A 101 -8.19 -29.40 -25.29
CA ASN A 101 -8.08 -30.76 -24.77
C ASN A 101 -6.69 -31.32 -25.03
N GLU A 102 -6.12 -31.12 -26.23
CA GLU A 102 -4.75 -31.51 -26.53
C GLU A 102 -3.73 -30.80 -25.62
N TYR A 103 -3.86 -29.48 -25.48
CA TYR A 103 -2.97 -28.66 -24.65
C TYR A 103 -2.98 -29.07 -23.16
N TRP A 104 -4.17 -29.25 -22.58
CA TRP A 104 -4.33 -29.60 -21.16
C TRP A 104 -4.17 -31.10 -20.86
N SER A 105 -4.11 -31.95 -21.88
CA SER A 105 -3.86 -33.39 -21.74
C SER A 105 -2.37 -33.74 -21.81
N MET A 106 -1.50 -32.82 -22.24
CA MET A 106 -0.05 -33.02 -22.19
C MET A 106 0.42 -33.18 -20.74
N GLY A 107 0.62 -34.43 -20.32
CA GLY A 107 1.08 -34.80 -18.97
C GLY A 107 0.03 -35.53 -18.12
N LYS A 108 -1.19 -35.77 -18.63
CA LYS A 108 -2.11 -36.72 -17.98
C LYS A 108 -1.79 -38.13 -18.46
N CYS A 109 -1.17 -38.94 -17.60
CA CYS A 109 -1.20 -40.39 -17.77
C CYS A 109 -2.66 -40.84 -17.56
N PHE A 110 -3.36 -41.15 -18.64
CA PHE A 110 -4.61 -41.88 -18.58
C PHE A 110 -4.27 -43.37 -18.53
N ASN A 111 -4.66 -44.04 -17.46
CA ASN A 111 -4.53 -45.49 -17.27
C ASN A 111 -5.40 -46.27 -18.26
#